data_AF-D6ZV33-F1
#
_entry.id   AF-D6ZV33-F1
#
_cell.length_a   1.000
_cell.length_b   1.000
_cell.length_c   1.000
_cell.angle_alpha   90.00
_cell.angle_beta   90.00
_cell.angle_gamma   90.00
#
_symmetry.space_group_name_H-M   'P 1'
#
loop_
_entity.id
_entity.type
_entity.pdbx_description
1 polymer ?
#
loop_
_entity_poly.entity_id
_entity_poly.type
_entity_poly.pdbx_seq_one_letter_code
_entity_poly.pdbx_strand_id
1 'polypeptide(L)'
;MQSSPPNHANTAAASRSRHHGRSAKVDRRPRTRRIIGVCPECGREVMAAKGEALRLCKCGDPVNVAELREQSQAEAESIHLTKTPAGMSQWLKGNYGYEVSRKRISNWLNRGKLPSSRPVDDGYWEFNIREILALAMGSSGRSA
;
A
#
# COMPACT_ATOMS: atom_id res chain seq x y z
N MET A 1 21.16 7.55 -88.18
CA MET A 1 22.09 8.48 -87.53
C MET A 1 21.91 8.34 -86.03
N GLN A 2 23.02 8.09 -85.33
CA GLN A 2 23.22 8.09 -83.87
C GLN A 2 22.61 6.90 -83.09
N SER A 3 23.23 6.22 -82.13
CA SER A 3 24.60 5.89 -81.68
C SER A 3 24.40 5.27 -80.28
N SER A 4 25.00 4.10 -80.00
CA SER A 4 25.13 3.36 -78.71
C SER A 4 25.54 4.22 -77.48
N PRO A 5 25.53 3.76 -76.18
CA PRO A 5 25.71 2.37 -75.70
C PRO A 5 24.91 1.90 -74.45
N PRO A 6 25.04 0.60 -74.07
CA PRO A 6 24.55 0.06 -72.80
C PRO A 6 25.58 0.30 -71.68
N ASN A 7 25.13 0.68 -70.48
CA ASN A 7 26.01 0.86 -69.33
C ASN A 7 25.75 -0.19 -68.24
N HIS A 8 26.87 -0.78 -67.82
CA HIS A 8 27.02 -1.85 -66.86
C HIS A 8 26.78 -1.41 -65.40
N ALA A 9 26.33 -2.38 -64.61
CA ALA A 9 26.68 -2.68 -63.22
C ALA A 9 26.85 -1.52 -62.22
N ASN A 10 25.97 -1.49 -61.22
CA ASN A 10 26.39 -1.23 -59.85
C ASN A 10 25.67 -2.19 -58.89
N THR A 11 26.46 -3.15 -58.41
CA THR A 11 26.20 -4.00 -57.27
C THR A 11 26.22 -3.13 -56.01
N ALA A 12 25.10 -3.04 -55.29
CA ALA A 12 25.11 -2.63 -53.89
C ALA A 12 24.05 -3.44 -53.14
N ALA A 13 24.52 -4.32 -52.26
CA ALA A 13 23.71 -5.13 -51.38
C ALA A 13 22.79 -4.24 -50.53
N ALA A 14 21.48 -4.29 -50.80
CA ALA A 14 20.50 -3.74 -49.88
C ALA A 14 20.38 -4.69 -48.68
N SER A 15 21.17 -4.37 -47.67
CA SER A 15 21.18 -4.93 -46.33
C SER A 15 19.77 -5.09 -45.78
N ARG A 16 19.45 -6.31 -45.34
CA ARG A 16 18.22 -6.69 -44.66
C ARG A 16 17.99 -5.82 -43.42
N SER A 17 17.13 -4.82 -43.51
CA SER A 17 16.53 -4.19 -42.33
C SER A 17 15.45 -5.13 -41.80
N ARG A 18 15.87 -6.10 -40.98
CA ARG A 18 14.93 -6.80 -40.08
C ARG A 18 14.47 -5.76 -39.07
N HIS A 19 13.27 -5.25 -39.25
CA HIS A 19 12.55 -4.52 -38.21
C HIS A 19 12.46 -5.46 -36.99
N HIS A 20 13.40 -5.31 -36.06
CA HIS A 20 13.25 -5.81 -34.72
C HIS A 20 12.09 -5.04 -34.12
N GLY A 21 10.89 -5.64 -34.21
CA GLY A 21 9.73 -5.23 -33.46
C GLY A 21 10.18 -5.07 -32.02
N ARG A 22 10.30 -3.81 -31.58
CA ARG A 22 10.44 -3.44 -30.19
C ARG A 22 9.14 -3.89 -29.54
N SER A 23 9.11 -5.17 -29.15
CA SER A 23 8.07 -5.71 -28.31
C SER A 23 8.13 -4.87 -27.06
N ALA A 24 7.25 -3.87 -26.96
CA ALA A 24 6.90 -3.28 -25.69
C ALA A 24 6.68 -4.50 -24.80
N LYS A 25 7.48 -4.63 -23.73
CA LYS A 25 7.32 -5.71 -22.76
C LYS A 25 5.99 -5.43 -22.07
N VAL A 26 4.90 -5.81 -22.73
CA VAL A 26 3.57 -5.81 -22.17
C VAL A 26 3.64 -6.91 -21.12
N ASP A 27 3.70 -6.48 -19.87
CA ASP A 27 3.57 -7.35 -18.72
C ASP A 27 2.23 -8.08 -18.85
N ARG A 28 2.27 -9.35 -19.28
CA ARG A 28 1.08 -10.15 -19.61
C ARG A 28 0.37 -10.69 -18.36
N ARG A 29 0.84 -10.34 -17.16
CA ARG A 29 0.20 -10.71 -15.91
C ARG A 29 -0.42 -9.48 -15.29
N PRO A 30 -1.74 -9.40 -15.09
CA PRO A 30 -2.31 -8.37 -14.25
C PRO A 30 -1.75 -8.59 -12.84
N ARG A 31 -0.67 -7.87 -12.50
CA ARG A 31 -0.26 -7.77 -11.10
C ARG A 31 -1.44 -7.10 -10.42
N THR A 32 -2.08 -7.80 -9.47
CA THR A 32 -3.11 -7.20 -8.63
C THR A 32 -2.49 -6.00 -7.94
N ARG A 33 -2.84 -4.81 -8.44
CA ARG A 33 -2.37 -3.55 -7.86
C ARG A 33 -3.16 -3.34 -6.58
N ARG A 34 -2.46 -3.07 -5.49
CA ARG A 34 -3.07 -2.80 -4.17
C ARG A 34 -2.88 -1.34 -3.83
N ILE A 35 -3.80 -0.78 -3.06
CA ILE A 35 -3.64 0.55 -2.48
C ILE A 35 -2.39 0.51 -1.60
N ILE A 36 -1.45 1.41 -1.88
CA ILE A 36 -0.23 1.57 -1.09
C ILE A 36 -0.28 2.78 -0.17
N GLY A 37 -1.15 3.75 -0.49
CA GLY A 37 -1.19 5.04 0.18
C GLY A 37 -1.97 6.07 -0.61
N VAL A 38 -1.98 7.29 -0.09
CA VAL A 38 -2.57 8.47 -0.72
C VAL A 38 -1.46 9.36 -1.26
N CYS A 39 -1.57 9.82 -2.50
CA CYS A 39 -0.57 10.72 -3.09
C CYS A 39 -0.53 12.04 -2.30
N PRO A 40 0.66 12.49 -1.84
CA PRO A 40 0.79 13.70 -1.04
C PRO A 40 0.40 14.98 -1.80
N GLU A 41 0.57 14.99 -3.13
CA GLU A 41 0.30 16.17 -3.96
C GLU A 41 -1.18 16.34 -4.32
N CYS A 42 -1.91 15.24 -4.56
CA CYS A 42 -3.28 15.32 -5.08
C CYS A 42 -4.34 14.58 -4.25
N GLY A 43 -3.97 13.94 -3.14
CA GLY A 43 -4.92 13.28 -2.24
C GLY A 43 -5.59 12.02 -2.83
N ARG A 44 -5.12 11.51 -3.98
CA ARG A 44 -5.70 10.32 -4.62
C ARG A 44 -5.03 9.04 -4.17
N GLU A 45 -5.80 7.97 -4.07
CA GLU A 45 -5.28 6.63 -3.81
C GLU A 45 -4.29 6.19 -4.89
N VAL A 46 -3.09 5.83 -4.47
CA VAL A 46 -2.06 5.26 -5.34
C VAL A 46 -2.12 3.76 -5.21
N MET A 47 -2.19 3.09 -6.36
CA MET A 47 -2.11 1.64 -6.44
C MET A 47 -0.83 1.21 -7.13
N ALA A 48 -0.10 0.28 -6.52
CA ALA A 48 1.12 -0.28 -7.08
C ALA A 48 1.11 -1.81 -7.03
N ALA A 49 1.86 -2.40 -7.95
CA ALA A 49 2.08 -3.83 -7.96
C ALA A 49 3.12 -4.26 -6.92
N LYS A 50 3.10 -5.54 -6.52
CA LYS A 50 4.15 -6.12 -5.68
C LYS A 50 5.50 -6.07 -6.44
N GLY A 51 6.50 -5.40 -5.87
CA GLY A 51 7.84 -5.25 -6.44
C GLY A 51 8.03 -4.04 -7.36
N GLU A 52 7.03 -3.17 -7.49
CA GLU A 52 7.17 -1.88 -8.19
C GLU A 52 7.86 -0.88 -7.25
N ALA A 53 8.95 -0.24 -7.69
CA ALA A 53 9.72 0.70 -6.86
C ALA A 53 9.29 2.16 -7.07
N LEU A 54 8.93 2.54 -8.28
CA LEU A 54 8.52 3.90 -8.65
C LEU A 54 7.22 3.85 -9.46
N ARG A 55 6.25 4.70 -9.11
CA ARG A 55 4.97 4.80 -9.78
C ARG A 55 4.61 6.25 -10.06
N LEU A 56 4.22 6.56 -11.28
CA LEU A 56 3.59 7.86 -11.58
C LEU A 56 2.15 7.86 -11.09
N CYS A 57 1.83 8.81 -10.22
CA CYS A 57 0.46 9.10 -9.83
C CYS A 57 -0.33 9.65 -11.04
N LYS A 58 -1.66 9.63 -10.97
CA LYS A 58 -2.53 10.21 -12.01
C LYS A 58 -2.39 11.74 -12.14
N CYS A 59 -1.86 12.43 -11.13
CA CYS A 59 -1.57 13.86 -11.19
C CYS A 59 -0.27 14.18 -11.94
N GLY A 60 0.57 13.18 -12.24
CA GLY A 60 1.85 13.37 -12.91
C GLY A 60 3.06 13.20 -11.99
N ASP A 61 2.87 13.17 -10.67
CA ASP A 61 3.99 13.11 -9.75
C ASP A 61 4.62 11.71 -9.65
N PRO A 62 5.96 11.62 -9.65
CA PRO A 62 6.67 10.38 -9.37
C PRO A 62 6.60 10.05 -7.89
N VAL A 63 5.96 8.93 -7.56
CA VAL A 63 5.81 8.42 -6.20
C VAL A 63 6.74 7.24 -5.99
N ASN A 64 7.60 7.32 -4.97
CA ASN A 64 8.34 6.18 -4.48
C ASN A 64 7.39 5.23 -3.75
N VAL A 65 7.27 4.00 -4.24
CA VAL A 65 6.30 3.02 -3.72
C VAL A 65 6.68 2.54 -2.33
N ALA A 66 7.96 2.39 -2.02
CA ALA A 66 8.43 1.95 -0.70
C ALA A 66 8.17 3.02 0.35
N GLU A 67 8.59 4.25 0.05
CA GLU A 67 8.40 5.40 0.93
C GLU A 67 6.92 5.71 1.17
N LEU A 68 6.09 5.69 0.12
CA LEU A 68 4.65 5.94 0.30
C LEU A 68 3.99 4.85 1.16
N ARG A 69 4.43 3.59 1.06
CA ARG A 69 3.94 2.52 1.95
C ARG A 69 4.32 2.77 3.39
N GLU A 70 5.57 3.17 3.64
CA GLU A 70 6.06 3.47 4.98
C GLU A 70 5.32 4.67 5.57
N GLN A 71 5.17 5.76 4.80
CA GLN A 71 4.40 6.93 5.21
C GLN A 71 2.94 6.57 5.51
N SER A 72 2.31 5.79 4.63
CA SER A 72 0.92 5.39 4.82
C SER A 72 0.76 4.42 5.98
N GLN A 73 1.75 3.57 6.25
CA GLN A 73 1.76 2.74 7.44
C GLN A 73 1.92 3.58 8.70
N ALA A 74 2.89 4.49 8.71
CA ALA A 74 3.17 5.39 9.83
C ALA A 74 1.97 6.31 10.14
N GLU A 75 1.33 6.89 9.12
CA GLU A 75 0.12 7.70 9.29
C GLU A 75 -1.03 6.86 9.83
N ALA A 76 -1.17 5.64 9.35
CA ALA A 76 -2.26 4.79 9.77
C ALA A 76 -1.98 4.16 11.16
N GLU A 77 -0.72 4.05 11.55
CA GLU A 77 -0.25 3.73 12.91
C GLU A 77 -0.36 4.94 13.86
N SER A 78 -0.37 6.18 13.36
CA SER A 78 -0.51 7.39 14.18
C SER A 78 -1.95 7.66 14.63
N ILE A 79 -2.92 6.86 14.19
CA ILE A 79 -4.31 6.99 14.61
C ILE A 79 -4.48 6.44 16.04
N HIS A 80 -4.64 7.38 16.97
CA HIS A 80 -4.83 7.09 18.39
C HIS A 80 -6.20 7.54 18.90
N LEU A 81 -6.73 6.83 19.90
CA LEU A 81 -7.96 7.19 20.58
C LEU A 81 -7.78 7.17 22.11
N THR A 82 -8.01 8.31 22.75
CA THR A 82 -7.90 8.43 24.20
C THR A 82 -9.20 8.05 24.91
N LYS A 83 -9.16 6.97 25.69
CA LYS A 83 -10.29 6.41 26.46
C LYS A 83 -9.77 5.70 27.70
N THR A 84 -10.64 5.47 28.68
CA THR A 84 -10.36 4.47 29.73
C THR A 84 -10.53 3.05 29.15
N PRO A 85 -9.98 1.99 29.78
CA PRO A 85 -10.23 0.61 29.33
C PRO A 85 -11.71 0.24 29.30
N ALA A 86 -12.54 0.84 30.16
CA ALA A 86 -14.00 0.67 30.13
C ALA A 86 -14.62 1.37 28.91
N GLY A 87 -14.20 2.61 28.63
CA GLY A 87 -14.64 3.35 27.46
C GLY A 87 -14.23 2.68 26.16
N MET A 88 -13.03 2.08 26.10
CA MET A 88 -12.58 1.33 24.93
C MET A 88 -13.41 0.07 24.68
N SER A 89 -13.80 -0.64 25.74
CA SER A 89 -14.73 -1.79 25.64
C SER A 89 -16.07 -1.38 25.01
N GLN A 90 -16.64 -0.27 25.47
CA GLN A 90 -17.89 0.27 24.91
C GLN A 90 -17.72 0.74 23.47
N TRP A 91 -16.60 1.39 23.15
CA TRP A 91 -16.29 1.85 21.80
C TRP A 91 -16.14 0.70 20.81
N LEU A 92 -15.44 -0.38 21.19
CA LEU A 92 -15.31 -1.58 20.36
C LEU A 92 -16.66 -2.23 20.07
N LYS A 93 -17.55 -2.30 21.07
CA LYS A 93 -18.90 -2.82 20.91
C LYS A 93 -19.77 -1.92 20.04
N GLY A 94 -19.77 -0.61 20.28
CA GLY A 94 -20.62 0.35 19.57
C GLY A 94 -20.21 0.58 18.11
N ASN A 95 -18.91 0.65 17.83
CA ASN A 95 -18.40 1.01 16.51
C ASN A 95 -18.14 -0.21 15.62
N TYR A 96 -17.76 -1.36 16.21
CA TYR A 96 -17.32 -2.54 15.46
C TYR A 96 -18.01 -3.84 15.88
N GLY A 97 -18.89 -3.83 16.89
CA GLY A 97 -19.57 -5.04 17.37
C GLY A 97 -18.69 -6.02 18.15
N TYR A 98 -17.44 -5.66 18.47
CA TYR A 98 -16.54 -6.55 19.21
C TYR A 98 -16.83 -6.52 20.71
N GLU A 99 -17.29 -7.63 21.27
CA GLU A 99 -17.52 -7.77 22.70
C GLU A 99 -16.24 -8.15 23.46
N VAL A 100 -15.50 -7.13 23.89
CA VAL A 100 -14.27 -7.27 24.67
C VAL A 100 -14.46 -6.64 26.03
N SER A 101 -14.28 -7.41 27.12
CA SER A 101 -14.46 -6.87 28.48
C SER A 101 -13.34 -5.90 28.88
N ARG A 102 -13.66 -4.92 29.75
CA ARG A 102 -12.68 -4.01 30.37
C ARG A 102 -11.46 -4.77 30.91
N LYS A 103 -11.69 -5.86 31.65
CA LYS A 103 -10.62 -6.69 32.24
C LYS A 103 -9.71 -7.28 31.18
N ARG A 104 -10.24 -7.69 30.03
CA ARG A 104 -9.45 -8.21 28.91
C ARG A 104 -8.57 -7.12 28.29
N ILE A 105 -9.10 -5.91 28.11
CA ILE A 105 -8.32 -4.76 27.63
C ILE A 105 -7.21 -4.40 28.60
N SER A 106 -7.52 -4.30 29.91
CA SER A 106 -6.49 -4.08 30.95
C SER A 106 -5.43 -5.18 30.95
N ASN A 107 -5.81 -6.44 30.75
CA ASN A 107 -4.85 -7.54 30.64
C ASN A 107 -3.95 -7.42 29.40
N TRP A 108 -4.44 -6.88 28.28
CA TRP A 108 -3.60 -6.65 27.10
C TRP A 108 -2.59 -5.54 27.33
N LEU A 109 -3.01 -4.44 27.96
CA LEU A 109 -2.13 -3.34 28.36
C LEU A 109 -1.05 -3.84 29.33
N ASN A 110 -1.45 -4.53 30.40
CA ASN A 110 -0.52 -5.05 31.43
C ASN A 110 0.45 -6.11 30.89
N ARG A 111 0.09 -6.80 29.81
CA ARG A 111 0.95 -7.80 29.15
C ARG A 111 1.75 -7.23 27.97
N GLY A 112 1.70 -5.91 27.74
CA GLY A 112 2.42 -5.26 26.64
C GLY A 112 1.97 -5.71 25.24
N LYS A 113 0.72 -6.18 25.09
CA LYS A 113 0.18 -6.60 23.77
C LYS A 113 -0.21 -5.42 22.88
N LEU A 114 -0.21 -4.22 23.44
CA LEU A 114 -0.52 -2.96 22.78
C LEU A 114 0.68 -2.03 22.93
N PRO A 115 1.83 -2.34 22.28
CA PRO A 115 3.09 -1.64 22.52
C PRO A 115 3.05 -0.16 22.13
N SER A 116 2.14 0.23 21.23
CA SER A 116 1.97 1.62 20.81
C SER A 116 0.96 2.38 21.67
N SER A 117 0.27 1.70 22.58
CA SER A 117 -0.69 2.34 23.50
C SER A 117 0.00 2.83 24.76
N ARG A 118 -0.26 4.09 25.14
CA ARG A 118 0.44 4.75 26.25
C ARG A 118 -0.52 5.14 27.37
N PRO A 119 -0.10 5.01 28.64
CA PRO A 119 -0.87 5.57 29.74
C PRO A 119 -0.84 7.10 29.61
N VAL A 120 -1.99 7.72 29.87
CA VAL A 120 -2.11 9.18 29.97
C VAL A 120 -2.22 9.53 31.46
N ASP A 121 -3.34 10.08 31.90
CA ASP A 121 -3.64 10.42 33.29
C ASP A 121 -5.06 9.94 33.66
N ASP A 122 -5.37 9.85 34.95
CA ASP A 122 -6.69 9.47 35.49
C ASP A 122 -7.24 8.14 34.92
N GLY A 123 -6.34 7.18 34.66
CA GLY A 123 -6.70 5.87 34.12
C GLY A 123 -7.10 5.88 32.62
N TYR A 124 -6.87 6.99 31.92
CA TYR A 124 -6.97 7.05 30.46
C TYR A 124 -5.73 6.49 29.79
N TRP A 125 -5.95 5.95 28.60
CA TRP A 125 -4.94 5.41 27.72
C TRP A 125 -5.15 5.98 26.33
N GLU A 126 -4.04 6.33 25.70
CA GLU A 126 -3.96 6.63 24.28
C GLU A 126 -3.82 5.29 23.56
N PHE A 127 -4.90 4.80 22.96
CA PHE A 127 -4.90 3.49 22.31
C PHE A 127 -4.55 3.61 20.84
N ASN A 128 -3.66 2.73 20.37
CA ASN A 128 -3.49 2.51 18.94
C ASN A 128 -4.68 1.70 18.39
N ILE A 129 -5.43 2.29 17.46
CA ILE A 129 -6.67 1.69 16.95
C ILE A 129 -6.40 0.38 16.18
N ARG A 130 -5.28 0.30 15.44
CA ARG A 130 -4.94 -0.92 14.68
C ARG A 130 -4.67 -2.09 15.61
N GLU A 131 -3.84 -1.88 16.64
CA GLU A 131 -3.45 -2.92 17.58
C GLU A 131 -4.66 -3.46 18.35
N ILE A 132 -5.51 -2.56 18.87
CA ILE A 132 -6.68 -2.97 19.65
C ILE A 132 -7.70 -3.74 18.79
N LEU A 133 -7.91 -3.32 17.53
CA LEU A 133 -8.80 -4.05 16.61
C LEU A 133 -8.23 -5.42 16.24
N ALA A 134 -6.92 -5.52 16.00
CA ALA A 134 -6.25 -6.80 15.72
C ALA A 134 -6.45 -7.81 16.86
N LEU A 135 -6.30 -7.37 18.12
CA LEU A 135 -6.55 -8.22 19.28
C LEU A 135 -8.04 -8.54 19.47
N ALA A 136 -8.93 -7.57 19.23
CA ALA A 136 -10.37 -7.77 19.30
C ALA A 136 -10.83 -8.88 18.34
N MET A 137 -10.42 -8.80 17.07
CA MET A 137 -10.68 -9.82 16.04
C MET A 137 -10.13 -11.20 16.41
N GLY A 138 -8.91 -11.26 16.95
CA GLY A 138 -8.32 -12.52 17.41
C GLY A 138 -9.02 -13.12 18.64
N SER A 139 -9.80 -12.32 19.37
CA SER A 139 -10.48 -12.72 20.61
C SER A 139 -11.97 -13.04 20.43
N SER A 140 -12.59 -12.58 19.34
CA SER A 140 -14.01 -12.83 19.03
C SER A 140 -14.28 -14.24 18.49
N GLY A 141 -13.24 -15.00 18.10
CA GLY A 141 -13.34 -16.38 17.62
C GLY A 141 -13.28 -17.45 18.70
N ARG A 142 -13.33 -17.09 19.99
CA ARG A 142 -13.19 -18.04 21.10
C ARG A 142 -14.38 -17.94 22.05
N SER A 143 -15.54 -18.38 21.56
CA SER A 143 -16.60 -18.90 22.43
C SER A 143 -16.15 -20.29 22.87
N ALA A 144 -15.87 -20.45 24.15
CA ALA A 144 -15.76 -21.73 24.83
C ALA A 144 -16.95 -21.86 25.77
#